data_AF-A0A1B4G1X1-F1
#
_entry.id   AF-A0A1B4G1X1-F1
#
_cell.length_a   1.000
_cell.length_b   1.000
_cell.length_c   1.000
_cell.angle_alpha   90.00
_cell.angle_beta   90.00
_cell.angle_gamma   90.00
#
_symmetry.space_group_name_H-M   'P 1'
#
loop_
_entity.id
_entity.type
_entity.pdbx_description
1 polymer ?
#
loop_
_entity_poly.entity_id
_entity_poly.type
_entity_poly.pdbx_seq_one_letter_code
_entity_poly.pdbx_strand_id
1 'polypeptide(L)'
;MTLKDFFGRLERYFGFEFELLPFREWFDLWKSDSGTPLYPVLSLFRDRMLDDACLVELYQHTYLWAHDNASAFLAGSGIRLPEFDEPELRRYLEHSIGIASA
;
A
#
# COMPACT_ATOMS: atom_id res chain seq x y z
N MET A 1 9.78 0.92 -0.56
CA MET A 1 8.83 1.26 -1.65
C MET A 1 7.78 2.20 -1.07
N THR A 2 7.49 3.31 -1.74
CA THR A 2 6.44 4.24 -1.29
C THR A 2 5.07 3.84 -1.83
N LEU A 3 4.00 4.41 -1.29
CA LEU A 3 2.63 4.20 -1.80
C LEU A 3 2.50 4.67 -3.26
N LYS A 4 3.15 5.78 -3.62
CA LYS A 4 3.19 6.29 -4.99
C LYS A 4 3.90 5.31 -5.93
N ASP A 5 5.01 4.73 -5.50
CA ASP A 5 5.73 3.72 -6.30
C ASP A 5 4.86 2.48 -6.55
N PHE A 6 4.07 2.06 -5.56
CA PHE A 6 3.15 0.94 -5.69
C PHE A 6 2.09 1.20 -6.76
N PHE A 7 1.37 2.33 -6.69
CA PHE A 7 0.36 2.68 -7.70
C PHE A 7 0.99 2.89 -9.08
N GLY A 8 2.17 3.51 -9.19
CA GLY A 8 2.87 3.63 -10.48
C GLY A 8 3.26 2.28 -11.10
N ARG A 9 3.52 1.24 -10.29
CA ARG A 9 3.69 -0.13 -10.81
C ARG A 9 2.39 -0.72 -11.32
N LEU A 10 1.25 -0.41 -10.68
CA LEU A 10 -0.06 -0.86 -11.13
C LEU A 10 -0.42 -0.27 -12.50
N GLU A 11 -0.16 1.01 -12.71
CA GLU A 11 -0.34 1.66 -14.02
C GLU A 11 0.56 1.03 -15.08
N ARG A 12 1.85 0.88 -14.76
CA ARG A 12 2.85 0.34 -15.69
C ARG A 12 2.58 -1.10 -16.12
N TYR A 13 2.19 -1.97 -15.19
CA TYR A 13 2.12 -3.42 -15.43
C TYR A 13 0.71 -3.92 -15.75
N PHE A 14 -0.34 -3.21 -15.33
CA PHE A 14 -1.72 -3.68 -15.45
C PHE A 14 -2.65 -2.68 -16.14
N GLY A 15 -2.14 -1.53 -16.60
CA GLY A 15 -2.92 -0.56 -17.37
C GLY A 15 -3.98 0.18 -16.57
N PHE A 16 -3.85 0.21 -15.24
CA PHE A 16 -4.65 1.10 -14.41
C PHE A 16 -4.33 2.56 -14.69
N GLU A 17 -5.28 3.43 -14.39
CA GLU A 17 -5.11 4.89 -14.39
C GLU A 17 -5.56 5.41 -13.03
N PHE A 18 -4.70 6.15 -12.34
CA PHE A 18 -5.03 6.76 -11.05
C PHE A 18 -4.85 8.27 -11.07
N GLU A 19 -5.77 8.97 -10.41
CA GLU A 19 -5.62 10.39 -10.12
C GLU A 19 -4.95 10.58 -8.75
N LEU A 20 -3.89 11.40 -8.71
CA LEU A 20 -3.23 11.73 -7.45
C LEU A 20 -3.95 12.89 -6.77
N LEU A 21 -4.56 12.59 -5.62
CA LEU A 21 -5.29 13.57 -4.81
C LEU A 21 -4.62 13.80 -3.44
N PRO A 22 -4.74 15.00 -2.86
CA PRO A 22 -4.46 15.22 -1.44
C PRO A 22 -5.29 14.27 -0.57
N PHE A 23 -4.68 13.75 0.51
CA PHE A 23 -5.30 12.73 1.36
C PHE A 23 -6.72 13.09 1.84
N ARG A 24 -6.92 14.34 2.27
CA ARG A 24 -8.22 14.80 2.78
C ARG A 24 -9.27 14.92 1.68
N GLU A 25 -8.87 15.31 0.47
CA GLU A 25 -9.77 15.35 -0.68
C GLU A 25 -10.18 13.93 -1.10
N TRP A 26 -9.22 13.01 -1.18
CA TRP A 26 -9.49 11.60 -1.44
C TRP A 26 -10.41 10.98 -0.38
N PHE A 27 -10.17 11.27 0.90
CA PHE A 27 -10.98 10.77 2.01
C PHE A 27 -12.43 11.27 1.92
N ASP A 28 -12.61 12.53 1.54
CA ASP A 28 -13.92 13.15 1.42
C ASP A 28 -14.78 12.52 0.30
N LEU A 29 -14.19 11.88 -0.70
CA LEU A 29 -14.91 11.18 -1.76
C LEU A 29 -15.74 9.99 -1.26
N TRP A 30 -15.34 9.34 -0.16
CA TRP A 30 -15.94 8.08 0.26
C TRP A 30 -16.33 8.00 1.75
N LYS A 31 -15.88 8.92 2.61
CA LYS A 31 -16.08 8.84 4.08
C LYS A 31 -17.54 8.69 4.55
N SER A 32 -18.49 9.11 3.72
CA SER A 32 -19.94 9.05 4.02
C SER A 32 -20.66 7.92 3.29
N ASP A 33 -19.96 7.17 2.42
CA ASP A 33 -20.51 6.04 1.71
C ASP A 33 -20.34 4.76 2.54
N SER A 34 -21.42 4.24 3.10
CA SER A 34 -21.38 2.95 3.82
C SER A 34 -21.26 1.72 2.92
N GLY A 35 -21.40 1.90 1.60
CA GLY A 35 -21.24 0.85 0.60
C GLY A 35 -19.79 0.62 0.17
N THR A 36 -18.88 1.55 0.45
CA THR A 36 -17.47 1.38 0.10
C THR A 36 -16.82 0.22 0.87
N PRO A 37 -15.96 -0.60 0.23
CA PRO A 37 -15.17 -1.63 0.91
C PRO A 37 -14.30 -1.09 2.05
N LEU A 38 -14.02 0.22 2.08
CA LEU A 38 -13.22 0.89 3.11
C LEU A 38 -14.01 1.26 4.36
N TYR A 39 -15.35 1.22 4.34
CA TYR A 39 -16.18 1.64 5.48
C TYR A 39 -15.88 0.88 6.79
N PRO A 40 -15.64 -0.46 6.78
CA PRO A 40 -15.31 -1.19 8.00
C PRO A 40 -14.04 -0.70 8.72
N VAL A 41 -13.14 0.00 8.01
CA VAL A 41 -11.89 0.55 8.53
C VAL A 41 -11.89 2.09 8.57
N LEU A 42 -13.06 2.73 8.47
CA LEU A 42 -13.22 4.19 8.45
C LEU A 42 -12.51 4.90 9.61
N SER A 43 -12.51 4.30 10.81
CA SER A 43 -11.85 4.86 11.99
C SER A 43 -10.36 5.13 11.77
N LEU A 44 -9.67 4.32 10.96
CA LEU A 44 -8.23 4.48 10.69
C LEU A 44 -7.92 5.79 9.94
N PHE A 45 -8.89 6.29 9.17
CA PHE A 45 -8.76 7.48 8.32
C PHE A 45 -9.34 8.73 8.97
N ARG A 46 -10.28 8.55 9.92
CA ARG A 46 -11.07 9.64 10.51
C ARG A 46 -10.64 10.01 11.91
N ASP A 47 -10.43 9.00 12.76
CA ASP A 47 -10.36 9.23 14.20
C ASP A 47 -8.99 9.83 14.55
N ARG A 48 -9.02 10.91 15.33
CA ARG A 48 -7.81 11.62 15.76
C ARG A 48 -7.06 10.78 16.79
N MET A 49 -5.79 10.53 16.52
CA MET A 49 -4.93 9.71 17.39
C MET A 49 -3.94 10.59 18.15
N LEU A 50 -3.21 11.45 17.44
CA LEU A 50 -2.20 12.35 18.01
C LEU A 50 -2.15 13.64 17.19
N ASP A 51 -2.17 14.80 17.84
CA ASP A 51 -2.02 16.13 17.20
C ASP A 51 -2.88 16.30 15.94
N ASP A 52 -4.16 15.92 16.03
CA ASP A 52 -5.17 15.94 14.96
C ASP A 52 -4.93 14.99 13.76
N ALA A 53 -3.82 14.25 13.73
CA ALA A 53 -3.54 13.23 12.73
C ALA A 53 -4.31 11.94 13.01
N CYS A 54 -4.83 11.31 11.95
CA CYS A 54 -5.38 9.97 12.02
C CYS A 54 -4.30 8.90 11.92
N LEU A 55 -4.66 7.64 12.13
CA LEU A 55 -3.69 6.55 12.15
C LEU A 55 -2.90 6.47 10.83
N VAL A 56 -3.57 6.56 9.68
CA VAL A 56 -2.91 6.46 8.37
C VAL A 56 -1.90 7.60 8.15
N GLU A 57 -2.21 8.83 8.59
CA GLU A 57 -1.30 9.98 8.50
C GLU A 57 -0.07 9.81 9.41
N LEU A 58 -0.23 9.19 10.59
CA LEU A 58 0.90 8.90 11.49
C LEU A 58 1.85 7.85 10.91
N TYR A 59 1.32 6.84 10.21
CA TYR A 59 2.12 5.78 9.59
C TYR A 59 2.71 6.18 8.22
N GLN A 60 2.52 7.41 7.72
CA GLN A 60 3.11 7.82 6.45
C GLN A 60 4.67 7.85 6.48
N HIS A 61 5.24 7.95 7.68
CA HIS A 61 6.69 7.99 7.93
C HIS A 61 7.13 6.83 8.83
N THR A 62 6.73 5.60 8.49
CA THR A 62 7.15 4.43 9.28
C THR A 62 8.67 4.29 9.31
N TYR A 63 9.15 3.64 10.37
CA TYR A 63 10.56 3.39 10.58
C TYR A 63 11.19 2.58 9.44
N LEU A 64 12.34 3.06 8.97
CA LEU A 64 13.24 2.26 8.16
C LEU A 64 14.21 1.53 9.09
N TRP A 65 14.11 0.20 9.09
CA TRP A 65 14.98 -0.64 9.90
C TRP A 65 16.21 -1.06 9.09
N ALA A 66 17.40 -0.82 9.65
CA ALA A 66 18.62 -1.38 9.09
C ALA A 66 18.56 -2.92 9.18
N HIS A 67 18.97 -3.59 8.11
CA HIS A 67 18.92 -5.05 8.02
C HIS A 67 20.31 -5.66 7.71
N ASP A 68 21.39 -4.90 7.91
CA ASP A 68 22.74 -5.28 7.50
C ASP A 68 23.18 -6.62 8.08
N ASN A 69 22.94 -6.83 9.38
CA ASN A 69 23.27 -8.08 10.05
C ASN A 69 22.47 -9.25 9.47
N ALA A 70 21.15 -9.08 9.30
CA ALA A 70 20.30 -10.12 8.73
C ALA A 70 20.75 -10.48 7.30
N SER A 71 21.05 -9.47 6.48
CA SER A 71 21.58 -9.67 5.13
C SER A 71 22.93 -10.38 5.14
N ALA A 72 23.84 -10.02 6.05
CA ALA A 72 25.15 -10.65 6.17
C ALA A 72 25.03 -12.13 6.58
N PHE A 73 24.17 -12.45 7.55
CA PHE A 73 23.96 -13.84 8.00
C PHE A 73 23.25 -14.70 6.95
N LEU A 74 22.45 -14.10 6.07
CA LEU A 74 21.77 -14.80 4.97
C LEU A 74 22.60 -14.86 3.68
N ALA A 75 23.78 -14.24 3.64
CA ALA A 75 24.63 -14.27 2.45
C ALA A 75 25.04 -15.71 2.10
N GLY A 76 24.84 -16.10 0.84
CA GLY A 76 25.13 -17.46 0.36
C GLY A 76 24.06 -18.52 0.66
N SER A 77 23.00 -18.17 1.41
CA SER A 77 21.90 -19.11 1.70
C SER A 77 20.96 -19.38 0.53
N GLY A 78 21.03 -18.56 -0.53
CA GLY A 78 20.06 -18.59 -1.64
C GLY A 78 18.71 -17.94 -1.31
N ILE A 79 18.47 -17.54 -0.06
CA ILE A 79 17.28 -16.79 0.34
C ILE A 79 17.37 -15.37 -0.24
N ARG A 80 16.30 -14.96 -0.93
CA ARG A 80 16.18 -13.63 -1.54
C ARG A 80 15.01 -12.88 -0.92
N LEU A 81 15.17 -11.57 -0.77
CA LEU A 81 14.04 -10.71 -0.44
C LEU A 81 13.08 -10.72 -1.64
N PRO A 82 11.76 -10.82 -1.41
CA PRO A 82 10.78 -10.72 -2.47
C PRO A 82 10.86 -9.33 -3.11
N GLU A 83 10.87 -9.29 -4.43
CA GLU A 83 10.72 -8.07 -5.19
C GLU A 83 9.24 -7.88 -5.53
N PHE A 84 8.71 -6.67 -5.40
CA PHE A 84 7.34 -6.34 -5.82
C PHE A 84 7.26 -6.14 -7.34
N ASP A 85 7.79 -7.09 -8.11
CA ASP A 85 7.76 -7.09 -9.56
C ASP A 85 6.38 -7.47 -10.12
N GLU A 86 6.25 -7.46 -11.45
CA GLU A 86 4.96 -7.74 -12.11
C GLU A 86 4.41 -9.13 -11.76
N PRO A 87 5.17 -10.24 -11.82
CA PRO A 87 4.68 -11.55 -11.41
C PRO A 87 4.19 -11.63 -9.97
N GLU A 88 4.90 -11.00 -9.02
CA GLU A 88 4.48 -11.00 -7.61
C GLU A 88 3.23 -10.14 -7.41
N LEU A 89 3.21 -8.94 -7.99
CA LEU A 89 2.02 -8.06 -7.92
C LEU A 89 0.80 -8.73 -8.54
N ARG A 90 0.95 -9.44 -9.67
CA ARG A 90 -0.14 -10.17 -10.32
C ARG A 90 -0.76 -11.19 -9.37
N ARG A 91 0.07 -12.02 -8.73
CA ARG A 91 -0.40 -13.00 -7.74
C ARG A 91 -1.20 -12.34 -6.63
N TYR A 92 -0.71 -11.23 -6.08
CA TYR A 92 -1.43 -10.49 -5.05
C TYR A 92 -2.79 -9.99 -5.55
N LEU A 93 -2.85 -9.39 -6.73
CA LEU A 93 -4.08 -8.81 -7.26
C LEU A 93 -5.13 -9.88 -7.61
N GLU A 94 -4.72 -11.00 -8.20
CA GLU A 94 -5.59 -12.14 -8.49
C GLU A 94 -6.24 -12.68 -7.21
N HIS A 95 -5.48 -12.81 -6.12
CA HIS A 95 -5.99 -13.37 -4.87
C HIS A 95 -6.69 -12.35 -3.96
N SER A 96 -6.38 -11.06 -4.08
CA SER A 96 -6.95 -10.02 -3.21
C SER A 96 -8.21 -9.41 -3.78
N ILE A 97 -8.22 -9.08 -5.08
CA ILE A 97 -9.30 -8.33 -5.72
C ILE A 97 -9.81 -8.99 -7.01
N GLY A 98 -9.32 -10.18 -7.36
CA GLY A 98 -9.89 -10.99 -8.43
C GLY A 98 -9.68 -10.43 -9.84
N ILE A 99 -8.60 -9.66 -10.08
CA ILE A 99 -8.24 -9.26 -11.45
C ILE A 99 -8.01 -10.53 -12.27
N ALA A 100 -8.78 -10.71 -13.33
CA ALA A 100 -8.59 -11.82 -14.25
C ALA A 100 -7.24 -11.67 -14.97
N SER A 101 -6.50 -12.77 -15.08
CA SER A 101 -5.35 -12.84 -15.96
C SER A 101 -5.80 -12.58 -17.40
N ALA A 102 -5.12 -11.64 -18.07
CA ALA A 102 -5.21 -11.49 -19.52
C ALA A 102 -4.43 -12.62 -20.21
#